data_AF-A0A9E7R4C8-F1
#
_entry.id   AF-A0A9E7R4C8-F1
#
_cell.length_a   1.000
_cell.length_b   1.000
_cell.length_c   1.000
_cell.angle_alpha   90.00
_cell.angle_beta   90.00
_cell.angle_gamma   90.00
#
_symmetry.space_group_name_H-M   'P 1'
#
loop_
_entity.id
_entity.type
_entity.pdbx_description
1 polymer ?
#
loop_
_entity_poly.entity_id
_entity_poly.type
_entity_poly.pdbx_seq_one_letter_code
_entity_poly.pdbx_strand_id
1 'polypeptide(L)'
;MATSSERPNRFGTGDSVPVGPLATVAVPLALLWVHSLPVGTRQSLALAFGDPTLSTLFTAHFVHLSAGHLLSNLIIYGLVVPMAYLLARRTDDLRAFRRGFLTVLLVFPPALSGLSVALGRPALGYGFSGLNMALFGLLTMFLGRFLARRLGVGVDRRGLVLFGAGIVLVVLQSLPTTAVSLSVAGAAACLSLASVVSRHRRRSAEGPTLGSRSGRGGDAELAAVAGVLFCVLPVVAFSQPTSVSAGLGLYVHFLGYALAFTVLYAADAAGLLA
;
A
#
# COMPACT_ATOMS: atom_id res chain seq x y z
N MET A 1 -24.88 38.62 -33.57
CA MET A 1 -23.67 38.30 -34.34
C MET A 1 -22.64 37.78 -33.35
N ALA A 2 -22.58 36.46 -33.17
CA ALA A 2 -21.79 35.79 -32.14
C ALA A 2 -20.49 35.26 -32.76
N THR A 3 -19.35 35.68 -32.24
CA THR A 3 -18.03 35.15 -32.63
C THR A 3 -17.68 33.96 -31.75
N SER A 4 -17.80 32.76 -32.32
CA SER A 4 -17.36 31.50 -31.72
C SER A 4 -15.83 31.44 -31.67
N SER A 5 -15.25 31.52 -30.47
CA SER A 5 -13.84 31.18 -30.26
C SER A 5 -13.70 29.66 -30.20
N GLU A 6 -13.24 29.04 -31.28
CA GLU A 6 -12.77 27.66 -31.27
C GLU A 6 -11.60 27.51 -30.29
N ARG A 7 -11.78 26.68 -29.26
CA ARG A 7 -10.66 26.23 -28.43
C ARG A 7 -9.98 25.06 -29.14
N PRO A 8 -8.65 25.04 -29.28
CA PRO A 8 -7.94 23.97 -29.94
C PRO A 8 -8.04 22.67 -29.13
N ASN A 9 -8.40 21.61 -29.85
CA ASN A 9 -8.45 20.22 -29.42
C ASN A 9 -7.08 19.79 -28.90
N ARG A 10 -6.90 19.69 -27.57
CA ARG A 10 -5.74 19.02 -26.96
C ARG A 10 -5.92 17.51 -26.99
N PHE A 11 -5.86 16.92 -28.18
CA PHE A 11 -5.50 15.51 -28.31
C PHE A 11 -3.98 15.44 -28.45
N GLY A 12 -3.29 15.56 -27.32
CA GLY A 12 -1.88 15.20 -27.23
C GLY A 12 -1.77 13.69 -27.10
N THR A 13 -1.54 13.02 -28.22
CA THR A 13 -1.03 11.65 -28.33
C THR A 13 0.39 11.60 -27.76
N GLY A 14 0.48 11.52 -26.44
CA GLY A 14 1.71 11.20 -25.72
C GLY A 14 1.56 9.82 -25.12
N ASP A 15 1.70 8.78 -25.94
CA ASP A 15 1.88 7.39 -25.49
C ASP A 15 3.22 7.30 -24.74
N SER A 16 3.22 7.79 -23.51
CA SER A 16 4.26 7.46 -22.55
C SER A 16 4.11 5.97 -22.25
N VAL A 17 5.14 5.21 -22.58
CA VAL A 17 5.37 3.79 -22.23
C VAL A 17 4.59 3.38 -20.97
N PRO A 18 3.94 2.20 -20.93
CA PRO A 18 3.24 1.69 -19.75
C PRO A 18 4.22 1.25 -18.66
N VAL A 19 5.07 2.17 -18.19
CA VAL A 19 6.03 1.96 -17.09
C VAL A 19 5.32 1.53 -15.81
N GLY A 20 4.05 1.93 -15.63
CA GLY A 20 3.23 1.52 -14.48
C GLY A 20 3.05 0.00 -14.40
N PRO A 21 2.33 -0.62 -15.36
CA PRO A 21 2.15 -2.07 -15.37
C PRO A 21 3.46 -2.88 -15.39
N LEU A 22 4.45 -2.44 -16.19
CA LEU A 22 5.75 -3.11 -16.29
C LEU A 22 6.49 -3.13 -14.95
N ALA A 23 6.59 -2.00 -14.26
CA ALA A 23 7.25 -1.93 -12.96
C ALA A 23 6.52 -2.77 -11.89
N THR A 24 5.17 -2.84 -11.96
CA THR A 24 4.42 -3.67 -11.01
C THR A 24 4.63 -5.18 -11.19
N VAL A 25 4.93 -5.64 -12.41
CA VAL A 25 5.27 -7.05 -12.69
C VAL A 25 6.76 -7.32 -12.47
N ALA A 26 7.63 -6.32 -12.64
CA ALA A 26 9.07 -6.47 -12.41
C ALA A 26 9.40 -6.86 -10.95
N VAL A 27 8.67 -6.36 -9.96
CA VAL A 27 8.91 -6.69 -8.55
C VAL A 27 8.76 -8.18 -8.25
N PRO A 28 7.62 -8.86 -8.51
CA PRO A 28 7.50 -10.29 -8.23
C PRO A 28 8.52 -11.12 -9.01
N LEU A 29 8.86 -10.73 -10.25
CA LEU A 29 9.91 -11.39 -11.02
C LEU A 29 11.29 -11.23 -10.35
N ALA A 30 11.63 -10.04 -9.87
CA ALA A 30 12.88 -9.80 -9.14
C ALA A 30 12.94 -10.60 -7.84
N LEU A 31 11.84 -10.69 -7.09
CA LEU A 31 11.77 -11.49 -5.86
C LEU A 31 11.95 -12.99 -6.14
N LEU A 32 11.28 -13.51 -7.18
CA LEU A 32 11.44 -14.90 -7.61
C LEU A 32 12.87 -15.19 -8.08
N TRP A 33 13.44 -14.27 -8.85
CA TRP A 33 14.81 -14.39 -9.33
C TRP A 33 15.82 -14.41 -8.17
N VAL A 34 15.75 -13.45 -7.25
CA VAL A 34 16.65 -13.43 -6.08
C VAL A 34 16.48 -14.68 -5.23
N HIS A 35 15.25 -15.18 -5.05
CA HIS A 35 15.00 -16.41 -4.30
C HIS A 35 15.59 -17.66 -4.95
N SER A 36 15.71 -17.67 -6.29
CA SER A 36 16.31 -18.79 -7.04
C SER A 36 17.83 -18.89 -6.92
N LEU A 37 18.50 -17.86 -6.42
CA LEU A 37 19.95 -17.85 -6.24
C LEU A 37 20.40 -18.85 -5.14
N PRO A 38 21.65 -19.34 -5.20
CA PRO A 38 22.23 -20.17 -4.15
C PRO A 38 22.09 -19.52 -2.77
N VAL A 39 21.92 -20.34 -1.73
CA VAL A 39 21.67 -19.84 -0.36
C VAL A 39 22.78 -18.90 0.12
N GLY A 40 24.05 -19.19 -0.17
CA GLY A 40 25.18 -18.33 0.18
C GLY A 40 25.10 -16.96 -0.50
N THR A 41 24.67 -16.91 -1.77
CA THR A 41 24.45 -15.64 -2.49
C THR A 41 23.29 -14.84 -1.91
N ARG A 42 22.20 -15.51 -1.51
CA ARG A 42 21.08 -14.82 -0.84
C ARG A 42 21.49 -14.25 0.51
N GLN A 43 22.28 -15.01 1.28
CA GLN A 43 22.81 -14.55 2.57
C GLN A 43 23.77 -13.37 2.41
N SER A 44 24.62 -13.34 1.38
CA SER A 44 25.51 -12.19 1.12
C SER A 44 24.76 -10.93 0.68
N LEU A 45 23.52 -11.05 0.22
CA LEU A 45 22.66 -9.92 -0.17
C LEU A 45 21.77 -9.43 0.99
N ALA A 46 21.72 -10.16 2.11
CA ALA A 46 20.99 -9.78 3.31
C ALA A 46 21.78 -8.73 4.12
N LEU A 47 21.10 -7.99 4.99
CA LEU A 47 21.69 -6.93 5.79
C LEU A 47 22.19 -7.49 7.13
N ALA A 48 23.50 -7.54 7.33
CA ALA A 48 24.08 -7.74 8.65
C ALA A 48 24.16 -6.39 9.37
N PHE A 49 23.41 -6.20 10.47
CA PHE A 49 23.40 -4.91 11.17
C PHE A 49 24.75 -4.51 11.79
N GLY A 50 25.61 -5.49 12.09
CA GLY A 50 26.96 -5.25 12.61
C GLY A 50 27.99 -4.88 11.54
N ASP A 51 27.69 -5.10 10.26
CA ASP A 51 28.58 -4.79 9.14
C ASP A 51 27.76 -4.41 7.88
N PRO A 52 27.05 -3.26 7.92
CA PRO A 52 26.16 -2.86 6.84
C PRO A 52 26.95 -2.33 5.63
N THR A 53 26.64 -2.84 4.44
CA THR A 53 27.15 -2.29 3.17
C THR A 53 26.07 -1.51 2.43
N LEU A 54 26.44 -0.53 1.61
CA LEU A 54 25.50 0.26 0.80
C LEU A 54 24.58 -0.61 -0.07
N SER A 55 25.12 -1.69 -0.64
CA SER A 55 24.31 -2.65 -1.42
C SER A 55 23.30 -3.38 -0.55
N THR A 56 23.71 -3.88 0.62
CA THR A 56 22.83 -4.63 1.52
C THR A 56 21.71 -3.78 2.12
N LEU A 57 21.91 -2.46 2.28
CA LEU A 57 20.84 -1.53 2.66
C LEU A 57 19.66 -1.57 1.67
N PHE A 58 19.93 -1.88 0.40
CA PHE A 58 18.92 -1.99 -0.65
C PHE A 58 18.50 -3.45 -0.89
N THR A 59 19.45 -4.34 -1.16
CA THR A 59 19.18 -5.70 -1.63
C THR A 59 18.49 -6.57 -0.60
N ALA A 60 18.68 -6.31 0.70
CA ALA A 60 18.09 -7.08 1.78
C ALA A 60 16.56 -7.18 1.67
N HIS A 61 15.90 -6.13 1.16
CA HIS A 61 14.44 -6.11 0.97
C HIS A 61 13.94 -7.09 -0.10
N PHE A 62 14.82 -7.57 -0.98
CA PHE A 62 14.49 -8.53 -2.03
C PHE A 62 14.90 -9.96 -1.69
N VAL A 63 15.57 -10.17 -0.54
CA VAL A 63 16.07 -11.47 -0.11
C VAL A 63 15.01 -12.22 0.72
N HIS A 64 14.75 -13.47 0.35
CA HIS A 64 13.95 -14.41 1.15
C HIS A 64 14.69 -15.74 1.31
N LEU A 65 14.92 -16.15 2.55
CA LEU A 65 15.62 -17.39 2.90
C LEU A 65 14.70 -18.62 2.96
N SER A 66 13.37 -18.42 2.94
CA SER A 66 12.39 -19.50 2.89
C SER A 66 11.27 -19.20 1.89
N ALA A 67 10.72 -20.25 1.28
CA ALA A 67 9.63 -20.13 0.32
C ALA A 67 8.35 -19.58 0.97
N GLY A 68 8.06 -19.98 2.22
CA GLY A 68 6.91 -19.46 2.97
C GLY A 68 6.99 -17.94 3.21
N HIS A 69 8.18 -17.41 3.52
CA HIS A 69 8.36 -15.96 3.68
C HIS A 69 8.24 -15.22 2.34
N LEU A 70 8.72 -15.79 1.24
CA LEU A 70 8.52 -15.22 -0.10
C LEU A 70 7.03 -15.19 -0.47
N LEU A 71 6.35 -16.33 -0.31
CA LEU A 71 4.95 -16.49 -0.69
C LEU A 71 4.04 -15.51 0.04
N SER A 72 4.22 -15.33 1.35
CA SER A 72 3.44 -14.36 2.12
C SER A 72 3.64 -12.92 1.61
N ASN A 73 4.87 -12.56 1.25
CA ASN A 73 5.16 -11.25 0.68
C ASN A 73 4.55 -11.07 -0.72
N LEU A 74 4.59 -12.08 -1.58
CA LEU A 74 3.98 -12.05 -2.91
C LEU A 74 2.46 -11.92 -2.83
N ILE A 75 1.81 -12.59 -1.88
CA ILE A 75 0.36 -12.47 -1.65
C ILE A 75 0.00 -11.04 -1.25
N ILE A 76 0.69 -10.48 -0.23
CA ILE A 76 0.42 -9.10 0.21
C ILE A 76 0.65 -8.12 -0.94
N TYR A 77 1.78 -8.25 -1.66
CA TYR A 77 2.08 -7.43 -2.82
C TYR A 77 0.98 -7.51 -3.89
N GLY A 78 0.57 -8.73 -4.26
CA GLY A 78 -0.44 -9.01 -5.27
C GLY A 78 -1.85 -8.53 -4.90
N LEU A 79 -2.13 -8.30 -3.61
CA LEU A 79 -3.37 -7.68 -3.17
C LEU A 79 -3.28 -6.15 -3.12
N VAL A 80 -2.20 -5.62 -2.54
CA VAL A 80 -2.04 -4.19 -2.26
C VAL A 80 -1.81 -3.38 -3.53
N VAL A 81 -0.86 -3.81 -4.37
CA VAL A 81 -0.42 -3.01 -5.52
C VAL A 81 -1.51 -2.90 -6.59
N PRO A 82 -2.17 -4.00 -7.01
CA PRO A 82 -3.28 -3.90 -7.96
C PRO A 82 -4.44 -3.07 -7.40
N MET A 83 -4.74 -3.17 -6.10
CA MET A 83 -5.80 -2.38 -5.49
C MET A 83 -5.48 -0.88 -5.52
N ALA A 84 -4.27 -0.49 -5.11
CA ALA A 84 -3.82 0.90 -5.16
C ALA A 84 -3.82 1.44 -6.60
N TYR A 85 -3.39 0.63 -7.57
CA TYR A 85 -3.43 0.97 -9.00
C TYR A 85 -4.88 1.20 -9.49
N LEU A 86 -5.81 0.31 -9.13
CA LEU A 86 -7.22 0.43 -9.52
C LEU A 86 -7.86 1.69 -8.93
N LEU A 87 -7.60 1.98 -7.65
CA LEU A 87 -8.07 3.21 -7.01
C LEU A 87 -7.52 4.45 -7.71
N ALA A 88 -6.21 4.48 -7.97
CA ALA A 88 -5.56 5.58 -8.69
C ALA A 88 -6.09 5.75 -10.12
N ARG A 89 -6.34 4.65 -10.84
CA ARG A 89 -6.94 4.68 -12.19
C ARG A 89 -8.36 5.25 -12.16
N ARG A 90 -9.16 4.94 -11.13
CA ARG A 90 -10.54 5.43 -11.00
C ARG A 90 -10.60 6.90 -10.59
N THR A 91 -9.52 7.46 -10.03
CA THR A 91 -9.39 8.88 -9.68
C THR A 91 -8.51 9.68 -10.65
N ASP A 92 -8.13 9.08 -11.79
CA ASP A 92 -7.26 9.67 -12.83
C ASP A 92 -5.87 10.10 -12.31
N ASP A 93 -5.35 9.41 -11.28
CA ASP A 93 -4.12 9.74 -10.53
C ASP A 93 -2.96 8.76 -10.80
N LEU A 94 -2.90 8.12 -11.97
CA LEU A 94 -1.86 7.13 -12.28
C LEU A 94 -0.43 7.69 -12.26
N ARG A 95 -0.25 9.00 -12.41
CA ARG A 95 1.07 9.66 -12.24
C ARG A 95 1.51 9.63 -10.78
N ALA A 96 0.62 10.02 -9.86
CA ALA A 96 0.88 9.96 -8.43
C ALA A 96 1.16 8.52 -7.97
N PHE A 97 0.41 7.53 -8.49
CA PHE A 97 0.65 6.12 -8.19
C PHE A 97 2.06 5.69 -8.61
N ARG A 98 2.45 6.00 -9.85
CA ARG A 98 3.79 5.64 -10.36
C ARG A 98 4.91 6.28 -9.55
N ARG A 99 4.79 7.58 -9.25
CA ARG A 99 5.79 8.29 -8.43
C ARG A 99 5.87 7.68 -7.04
N GLY A 100 4.75 7.51 -6.35
CA GLY A 100 4.73 6.92 -5.01
C GLY A 100 5.26 5.49 -4.99
N PHE A 101 4.88 4.67 -5.95
CA PHE A 101 5.37 3.30 -6.11
C PHE A 101 6.89 3.25 -6.32
N LEU A 102 7.42 4.08 -7.23
CA LEU A 102 8.86 4.16 -7.46
C LEU A 102 9.62 4.71 -6.25
N THR A 103 9.06 5.70 -5.54
CA THR A 103 9.65 6.19 -4.29
C THR A 103 9.75 5.05 -3.27
N VAL A 104 8.69 4.25 -3.11
CA VAL A 104 8.72 3.08 -2.22
C VAL A 104 9.74 2.04 -2.68
N LEU A 105 9.92 1.80 -3.97
CA LEU A 105 10.90 0.81 -4.42
C LEU A 105 12.35 1.28 -4.40
N LEU A 106 12.60 2.59 -4.55
CA LEU A 106 13.95 3.12 -4.75
C LEU A 106 14.51 3.86 -3.54
N VAL A 107 13.66 4.57 -2.80
CA VAL A 107 14.07 5.44 -1.69
C VAL A 107 13.87 4.76 -0.34
N PHE A 108 12.78 4.02 -0.18
CA PHE A 108 12.48 3.37 1.09
C PHE A 108 13.43 2.24 1.49
N PRO A 109 14.00 1.41 0.59
CA PRO A 109 14.91 0.35 1.01
C PRO A 109 16.10 0.87 1.86
N PRO A 110 16.92 1.83 1.38
CA PRO A 110 18.01 2.34 2.19
C PRO A 110 17.54 3.12 3.43
N ALA A 111 16.40 3.82 3.37
CA ALA A 111 15.85 4.55 4.52
C ALA A 111 15.44 3.61 5.67
N LEU A 112 14.68 2.55 5.35
CA LEU A 112 14.23 1.56 6.34
C LEU A 112 15.41 0.78 6.92
N SER A 113 16.35 0.38 6.06
CA SER A 113 17.56 -0.32 6.48
C SER A 113 18.44 0.55 7.37
N GLY A 114 18.68 1.81 7.00
CA GLY A 114 19.50 2.75 7.78
C GLY A 114 18.91 3.04 9.16
N LEU A 115 17.60 3.25 9.25
CA LEU A 115 16.91 3.43 10.54
C LEU A 115 17.00 2.17 11.40
N SER A 116 16.96 0.98 10.79
CA SER A 116 17.11 -0.29 11.51
C SER A 116 18.55 -0.52 12.00
N VAL A 117 19.56 -0.14 11.20
CA VAL A 117 20.98 -0.15 11.61
C VAL A 117 21.22 0.78 12.79
N ALA A 118 20.62 1.97 12.79
CA ALA A 118 20.75 2.94 13.87
C ALA A 118 20.24 2.43 15.23
N LEU A 119 19.38 1.40 15.25
CA LEU A 119 18.92 0.75 16.48
C LEU A 119 19.93 -0.26 17.07
N GLY A 120 21.02 -0.56 16.37
CA GLY A 120 22.21 -1.22 16.92
C GLY A 120 22.02 -2.68 17.38
N ARG A 121 21.02 -3.41 16.88
CA ARG A 121 20.75 -4.79 17.33
C ARG A 121 21.43 -5.82 16.41
N PRO A 122 22.21 -6.77 16.95
CA PRO A 122 22.79 -7.85 16.15
C PRO A 122 21.68 -8.77 15.63
N ALA A 123 21.31 -8.58 14.37
CA ALA A 123 20.36 -9.38 13.64
C ALA A 123 20.71 -9.39 12.15
N LEU A 124 20.04 -10.27 11.41
CA LEU A 124 20.08 -10.27 9.95
C LEU A 124 18.76 -9.69 9.45
N GLY A 125 18.82 -8.58 8.73
CA GLY A 125 17.68 -7.95 8.07
C GLY A 125 17.48 -8.53 6.67
N TYR A 126 16.29 -9.03 6.37
CA TYR A 126 15.90 -9.45 5.03
C TYR A 126 14.37 -9.49 4.86
N GLY A 127 13.93 -9.41 3.60
CA GLY A 127 12.55 -9.59 3.20
C GLY A 127 11.82 -8.31 2.82
N PHE A 128 10.81 -8.48 1.98
CA PHE A 128 10.07 -7.38 1.35
C PHE A 128 8.98 -6.78 2.24
N SER A 129 8.81 -7.28 3.46
CA SER A 129 7.63 -7.01 4.28
C SER A 129 7.52 -5.55 4.75
N GLY A 130 8.65 -4.88 5.00
CA GLY A 130 8.69 -3.44 5.22
C GLY A 130 8.21 -2.63 4.02
N LEU A 131 8.62 -3.02 2.80
CA LEU A 131 8.14 -2.41 1.56
C LEU A 131 6.67 -2.72 1.28
N ASN A 132 6.19 -3.91 1.60
CA ASN A 132 4.76 -4.23 1.55
C ASN A 132 3.93 -3.31 2.47
N MET A 133 4.43 -2.99 3.66
CA MET A 133 3.76 -2.03 4.55
C MET A 133 3.87 -0.59 4.05
N ALA A 134 4.97 -0.23 3.39
CA ALA A 134 5.07 1.05 2.68
C ALA A 134 4.06 1.16 1.52
N LEU A 135 3.89 0.10 0.73
CA LEU A 135 2.87 0.00 -0.30
C LEU A 135 1.45 0.03 0.29
N PHE A 136 1.25 -0.52 1.49
CA PHE A 136 -0.01 -0.40 2.22
C PHE A 136 -0.29 1.06 2.65
N GLY A 137 0.75 1.83 3.00
CA GLY A 137 0.65 3.28 3.20
C GLY A 137 0.21 4.01 1.93
N LEU A 138 0.78 3.66 0.77
CA LEU A 138 0.37 4.17 -0.55
C LEU A 138 -1.11 3.82 -0.84
N LEU A 139 -1.53 2.57 -0.60
CA LEU A 139 -2.93 2.14 -0.72
C LEU A 139 -3.86 2.99 0.15
N THR A 140 -3.48 3.25 1.40
CA THR A 140 -4.26 4.05 2.36
C THR A 140 -4.50 5.46 1.83
N MET A 141 -3.48 6.10 1.26
CA MET A 141 -3.60 7.41 0.63
C MET A 141 -4.58 7.39 -0.56
N PHE A 142 -4.46 6.41 -1.45
CA PHE A 142 -5.35 6.28 -2.62
C PHE A 142 -6.78 5.91 -2.24
N LEU A 143 -6.98 5.11 -1.19
CA LEU A 143 -8.31 4.85 -0.64
C LEU A 143 -8.95 6.16 -0.16
N GLY A 144 -8.20 7.01 0.56
CA GLY A 144 -8.68 8.33 0.97
C GLY A 144 -9.13 9.20 -0.21
N ARG A 145 -8.30 9.30 -1.27
CA ARG A 145 -8.64 10.04 -2.51
C ARG A 145 -9.85 9.46 -3.22
N PHE A 146 -9.92 8.14 -3.34
CA PHE A 146 -11.01 7.45 -4.00
C PHE A 146 -12.33 7.71 -3.30
N LEU A 147 -12.34 7.53 -1.97
CA LEU A 147 -13.52 7.85 -1.17
C LEU A 147 -13.92 9.31 -1.40
N ALA A 148 -12.97 10.27 -1.34
CA ALA A 148 -13.20 11.70 -1.54
C ALA A 148 -13.85 12.02 -2.88
N ARG A 149 -13.19 11.63 -3.97
CA ARG A 149 -13.52 12.07 -5.33
C ARG A 149 -14.64 11.28 -5.99
N ARG A 150 -14.84 10.01 -5.59
CA ARG A 150 -15.80 9.10 -6.24
C ARG A 150 -17.05 8.83 -5.41
N LEU A 151 -16.95 8.89 -4.09
CA LEU A 151 -18.08 8.58 -3.20
C LEU A 151 -18.59 9.80 -2.41
N GLY A 152 -18.06 11.00 -2.63
CA GLY A 152 -18.64 12.26 -2.18
C GLY A 152 -18.75 12.46 -0.66
N VAL A 153 -18.12 11.60 0.14
CA VAL A 153 -18.12 11.78 1.60
C VAL A 153 -17.23 13.01 1.97
N GLY A 154 -17.78 13.99 2.68
CA GLY A 154 -17.22 15.35 2.76
C GLY A 154 -16.13 15.54 3.82
N VAL A 155 -14.92 15.03 3.60
CA VAL A 155 -13.78 15.29 4.49
C VAL A 155 -12.51 15.48 3.67
N ASP A 156 -11.88 16.65 3.75
CA ASP A 156 -10.63 16.98 3.03
C ASP A 156 -9.41 16.18 3.52
N ARG A 157 -9.55 15.49 4.66
CA ARG A 157 -8.46 14.80 5.39
C ARG A 157 -8.66 13.30 5.56
N ARG A 158 -9.44 12.63 4.69
CA ARG A 158 -9.74 11.18 4.84
C ARG A 158 -8.51 10.29 4.87
N GLY A 159 -7.48 10.64 4.10
CA GLY A 159 -6.21 9.93 4.15
C GLY A 159 -5.65 9.91 5.57
N LEU A 160 -5.66 11.05 6.27
CA LEU A 160 -5.20 11.16 7.66
C LEU A 160 -6.10 10.39 8.64
N VAL A 161 -7.42 10.38 8.41
CA VAL A 161 -8.34 9.58 9.24
C VAL A 161 -8.06 8.09 9.06
N LEU A 162 -7.90 7.62 7.82
CA LEU A 162 -7.54 6.23 7.54
C LEU A 162 -6.15 5.90 8.08
N PHE A 163 -5.20 6.82 8.00
CA PHE A 163 -3.88 6.64 8.61
C PHE A 163 -3.98 6.46 10.13
N GLY A 164 -4.67 7.37 10.83
CA GLY A 164 -4.90 7.26 12.26
C GLY A 164 -5.61 5.96 12.64
N ALA A 165 -6.63 5.56 11.87
CA ALA A 165 -7.31 4.27 12.07
C ALA A 165 -6.37 3.07 11.87
N GLY A 166 -5.48 3.14 10.87
CA GLY A 166 -4.47 2.11 10.63
C GLY A 166 -3.45 2.04 11.78
N ILE A 167 -3.02 3.18 12.31
CA ILE A 167 -2.15 3.24 13.49
C ILE A 167 -2.83 2.60 14.70
N VAL A 168 -4.12 2.88 14.94
CA VAL A 168 -4.89 2.23 16.01
C VAL A 168 -4.92 0.71 15.81
N LEU A 169 -5.18 0.23 14.59
CA LEU A 169 -5.16 -1.20 14.29
C LEU A 169 -3.77 -1.81 14.58
N VAL A 170 -2.69 -1.15 14.15
CA VAL A 170 -1.33 -1.61 14.42
C VAL A 170 -1.03 -1.68 15.92
N VAL A 171 -1.40 -0.65 16.68
CA VAL A 171 -1.20 -0.61 18.15
C VAL A 171 -1.99 -1.74 18.82
N LEU A 172 -3.25 -1.93 18.46
CA LEU A 172 -4.09 -3.00 19.03
C LEU A 172 -3.52 -4.41 18.76
N GLN A 173 -2.85 -4.60 17.62
CA GLN A 173 -2.21 -5.88 17.27
C GLN A 173 -0.79 -6.04 17.83
N SER A 174 -0.14 -4.92 18.19
CA SER A 174 1.20 -4.92 18.80
C SER A 174 1.16 -5.14 20.32
N LEU A 175 -0.03 -5.06 20.92
CA LEU A 175 -0.28 -5.45 22.32
C LEU A 175 -0.55 -6.96 22.40
N PRO A 176 -0.34 -7.62 23.57
CA PRO A 176 -0.66 -9.04 23.75
C PRO A 176 -2.09 -9.32 23.28
N THR A 177 -2.23 -10.19 22.27
CA THR A 177 -3.48 -10.43 21.57
C THR A 177 -4.56 -10.92 22.53
N THR A 178 -5.62 -10.12 22.71
CA THR A 178 -6.88 -10.55 23.30
C THR A 178 -7.89 -10.81 22.18
N ALA A 179 -8.90 -11.66 22.42
CA ALA A 179 -10.01 -11.93 21.49
C ALA A 179 -10.69 -10.66 20.95
N VAL A 180 -10.54 -9.53 21.67
CA VAL A 180 -11.01 -8.19 21.32
C VAL A 180 -10.39 -7.67 20.02
N SER A 181 -9.08 -7.87 19.80
CA SER A 181 -8.36 -7.35 18.62
C SER A 181 -8.86 -7.96 17.30
N LEU A 182 -9.08 -9.28 17.27
CA LEU A 182 -9.70 -10.02 16.16
C LEU A 182 -11.16 -9.61 15.96
N SER A 183 -11.89 -9.39 17.05
CA SER A 183 -13.30 -8.98 17.02
C SER A 183 -13.47 -7.58 16.42
N VAL A 184 -12.58 -6.64 16.75
CA VAL A 184 -12.59 -5.28 16.20
C VAL A 184 -12.27 -5.29 14.70
N ALA A 185 -11.25 -6.04 14.27
CA ALA A 185 -10.93 -6.15 12.85
C ALA A 185 -12.04 -6.86 12.05
N GLY A 186 -12.61 -7.93 12.61
CA GLY A 186 -13.77 -8.62 12.05
C GLY A 186 -14.98 -7.71 11.94
N ALA A 187 -15.29 -6.94 12.99
CA ALA A 187 -16.39 -5.97 12.97
C ALA A 187 -16.17 -4.87 11.91
N ALA A 188 -14.95 -4.32 11.81
CA ALA A 188 -14.63 -3.30 10.81
C ALA A 188 -14.74 -3.85 9.37
N ALA A 189 -14.31 -5.09 9.14
CA ALA A 189 -14.49 -5.78 7.85
C ALA A 189 -15.97 -6.04 7.55
N CYS A 190 -16.74 -6.53 8.52
CA CYS A 190 -18.18 -6.75 8.39
C CYS A 190 -18.96 -5.46 8.13
N LEU A 191 -18.63 -4.36 8.82
CA LEU A 191 -19.23 -3.05 8.59
C LEU A 191 -18.91 -2.51 7.20
N SER A 192 -17.66 -2.68 6.76
CA SER A 192 -17.23 -2.30 5.41
C SER A 192 -18.03 -3.08 4.36
N LEU A 193 -18.18 -4.41 4.54
CA LEU A 193 -18.97 -5.26 3.65
C LEU A 193 -20.48 -4.93 3.69
N ALA A 194 -21.05 -4.68 4.87
CA ALA A 194 -22.45 -4.31 5.05
C ALA A 194 -22.79 -2.97 4.40
N SER A 195 -21.86 -2.00 4.43
CA SER A 195 -22.01 -0.71 3.75
C SER A 195 -22.10 -0.86 2.23
N VAL A 196 -21.54 -1.93 1.68
CA VAL A 196 -21.47 -2.20 0.24
C VAL A 196 -22.72 -2.93 -0.20
N VAL A 197 -23.14 -3.96 0.54
CA VAL A 197 -24.42 -4.64 0.32
C VAL A 197 -25.59 -3.67 0.42
N SER A 198 -25.60 -2.78 1.42
CA SER A 198 -26.68 -1.81 1.60
C SER A 198 -26.73 -0.77 0.47
N ARG A 199 -25.59 -0.29 -0.03
CA ARG A 199 -25.53 0.60 -1.19
C ARG A 199 -25.92 -0.08 -2.50
N HIS A 200 -25.47 -1.31 -2.72
CA HIS A 200 -25.89 -2.11 -3.87
C HIS A 200 -27.42 -2.27 -3.87
N ARG A 201 -28.01 -2.64 -2.73
CA ARG A 201 -29.46 -2.75 -2.57
C ARG A 201 -30.20 -1.44 -2.83
N ARG A 202 -29.70 -0.30 -2.33
CA ARG A 202 -30.31 1.03 -2.60
C ARG A 202 -30.28 1.38 -4.09
N ARG A 203 -29.15 1.15 -4.77
CA ARG A 203 -29.03 1.37 -6.22
C ARG A 203 -29.94 0.45 -7.04
N SER A 204 -30.10 -0.81 -6.65
CA SER A 204 -31.05 -1.72 -7.28
C SER A 204 -32.50 -1.29 -7.06
N ALA A 205 -32.81 -0.62 -5.94
CA ALA A 205 -34.15 -0.14 -5.62
C ALA A 205 -34.51 1.21 -6.28
N GLU A 206 -33.52 2.08 -6.52
CA GLU A 206 -33.74 3.44 -7.04
C GLU A 206 -33.91 3.51 -8.57
N GLY A 207 -33.72 2.41 -9.31
CA GLY A 207 -33.83 2.37 -10.77
C GLY A 207 -32.77 3.22 -11.51
N PRO A 208 -32.63 3.08 -12.84
CA PRO A 208 -31.62 3.81 -13.61
C PRO A 208 -32.01 5.29 -13.73
N THR A 209 -31.56 6.12 -12.78
CA THR A 209 -31.71 7.57 -12.86
C THR A 209 -30.69 8.15 -13.85
N LEU A 210 -31.17 8.56 -15.01
CA LEU A 210 -30.46 9.37 -16.00
C LEU A 210 -30.14 10.75 -15.38
N GLY A 211 -28.99 10.89 -14.72
CA GLY A 211 -28.53 12.21 -14.28
C GLY A 211 -27.51 12.26 -13.16
N SER A 212 -27.32 11.20 -12.37
CA SER A 212 -26.30 11.25 -11.33
C SER A 212 -24.91 10.95 -11.91
N ARG A 213 -24.02 11.94 -11.89
CA ARG A 213 -22.56 11.78 -12.07
C ARG A 213 -21.91 10.93 -10.95
N SER A 214 -22.70 10.35 -10.05
CA SER A 214 -22.26 9.67 -8.83
C SER A 214 -22.01 8.18 -9.07
N GLY A 215 -20.76 7.89 -9.44
CA GLY A 215 -20.17 6.54 -9.42
C GLY A 215 -20.41 5.74 -10.70
N ARG A 216 -19.34 5.48 -11.46
CA ARG A 216 -19.35 4.42 -12.47
C ARG A 216 -19.62 3.09 -11.75
N GLY A 217 -20.27 2.13 -12.41
CA GLY A 217 -20.46 0.78 -11.86
C GLY A 217 -19.15 0.22 -11.29
N GLY A 218 -19.22 -0.43 -10.12
CA GLY A 218 -18.05 -1.02 -9.45
C GLY A 218 -17.32 -0.11 -8.44
N ASP A 219 -17.65 1.17 -8.32
CA ASP A 219 -16.93 2.08 -7.39
C ASP A 219 -17.18 1.72 -5.90
N ALA A 220 -18.37 1.23 -5.56
CA ALA A 220 -18.69 0.83 -4.19
C ALA A 220 -18.01 -0.50 -3.81
N GLU A 221 -18.01 -1.45 -4.75
CA GLU A 221 -17.37 -2.75 -4.64
C GLU A 221 -15.85 -2.59 -4.51
N LEU A 222 -15.25 -1.69 -5.29
CA LEU A 222 -13.83 -1.38 -5.17
C LEU A 222 -13.48 -0.78 -3.80
N ALA A 223 -14.30 0.14 -3.28
CA ALA A 223 -14.13 0.65 -1.92
C ALA A 223 -14.31 -0.44 -0.86
N ALA A 224 -15.23 -1.38 -1.07
CA ALA A 224 -15.46 -2.53 -0.20
C ALA A 224 -14.18 -3.33 -0.02
N VAL A 225 -13.63 -3.79 -1.15
CA VAL A 225 -12.48 -4.68 -1.17
C VAL A 225 -11.26 -3.95 -0.64
N ALA A 226 -11.06 -2.69 -1.03
CA ALA A 226 -9.99 -1.87 -0.48
C ALA A 226 -10.13 -1.65 1.04
N GLY A 227 -11.34 -1.43 1.54
CA GLY A 227 -11.64 -1.30 2.97
C GLY A 227 -11.40 -2.60 3.74
N VAL A 228 -11.81 -3.75 3.19
CA VAL A 228 -11.51 -5.07 3.78
C VAL A 228 -10.01 -5.31 3.83
N LEU A 229 -9.28 -5.05 2.74
CA LEU A 229 -7.82 -5.15 2.72
C LEU A 229 -7.18 -4.21 3.75
N PHE A 230 -7.68 -2.98 3.87
CA PHE A 230 -7.25 -2.01 4.87
C PHE A 230 -7.42 -2.53 6.31
N CYS A 231 -8.51 -3.23 6.61
CA CYS A 231 -8.73 -3.79 7.95
C CYS A 231 -7.94 -5.08 8.20
N VAL A 232 -7.86 -5.98 7.22
CA VAL A 232 -7.30 -7.33 7.39
C VAL A 232 -5.77 -7.32 7.37
N LEU A 233 -5.14 -6.54 6.49
CA LEU A 233 -3.69 -6.59 6.31
C LEU A 233 -2.89 -6.22 7.57
N PRO A 234 -3.26 -5.20 8.37
CA PRO A 234 -2.59 -4.93 9.65
C PRO A 234 -2.69 -6.09 10.64
N VAL A 235 -3.82 -6.82 10.66
CA VAL A 235 -3.97 -7.99 11.54
C VAL A 235 -2.98 -9.08 11.19
N VAL A 236 -2.84 -9.36 9.89
CA VAL A 236 -1.91 -10.39 9.40
C VAL A 236 -0.46 -9.93 9.60
N ALA A 237 -0.13 -8.70 9.20
CA ALA A 237 1.23 -8.18 9.21
C ALA A 237 1.78 -7.95 10.63
N PHE A 238 0.94 -7.60 11.60
CA PHE A 238 1.37 -7.29 12.97
C PHE A 238 1.01 -8.38 13.99
N SER A 239 0.54 -9.55 13.54
CA SER A 239 0.39 -10.72 14.40
C SER A 239 1.75 -11.11 14.99
N GLN A 240 1.85 -11.24 16.31
CA GLN A 240 3.13 -11.39 17.02
C GLN A 240 3.71 -12.82 16.91
N PRO A 241 4.90 -13.02 16.34
CA PRO A 241 5.72 -14.19 16.65
C PRO A 241 6.34 -14.05 18.06
N THR A 242 6.53 -15.18 18.75
CA THR A 242 7.06 -15.27 20.13
C THR A 242 8.58 -15.04 20.26
N SER A 243 9.27 -14.56 19.22
CA SER A 243 10.74 -14.47 19.17
C SER A 243 11.28 -13.03 19.21
N VAL A 244 12.50 -12.83 19.71
CA VAL A 244 13.16 -11.50 19.79
C VAL A 244 13.35 -10.85 18.40
N SER A 245 13.58 -11.65 17.36
CA SER A 245 13.65 -11.20 15.95
C SER A 245 12.31 -10.66 15.42
N ALA A 246 11.19 -11.03 16.06
CA ALA A 246 9.87 -10.52 15.71
C ALA A 246 9.72 -9.02 15.96
N GLY A 247 10.30 -8.52 17.05
CA GLY A 247 10.21 -7.10 17.42
C GLY A 247 10.82 -6.17 16.36
N LEU A 248 11.94 -6.60 15.74
CA LEU A 248 12.55 -5.86 14.65
C LEU A 248 11.68 -5.89 13.39
N GLY A 249 11.06 -7.03 13.07
CA GLY A 249 10.12 -7.15 11.97
C GLY A 249 8.94 -6.18 12.12
N LEU A 250 8.32 -6.15 13.30
CA LEU A 250 7.21 -5.25 13.62
C LEU A 250 7.60 -3.77 13.56
N TYR A 251 8.80 -3.44 14.04
CA TYR A 251 9.34 -2.09 13.91
C TYR A 251 9.47 -1.68 12.44
N VAL A 252 10.06 -2.52 11.60
CA VAL A 252 10.23 -2.25 10.16
C VAL A 252 8.88 -2.17 9.45
N HIS A 253 7.90 -2.99 9.83
CA HIS A 253 6.53 -2.94 9.31
C HIS A 253 5.86 -1.60 9.66
N PHE A 254 5.91 -1.21 10.93
CA PHE A 254 5.36 0.06 11.40
C PHE A 254 6.02 1.23 10.68
N LEU A 255 7.35 1.23 10.61
CA LEU A 255 8.12 2.29 9.98
C LEU A 255 7.81 2.37 8.48
N GLY A 256 7.74 1.22 7.78
CA GLY A 256 7.33 1.15 6.40
C GLY A 256 5.98 1.83 6.16
N TYR A 257 4.96 1.45 6.94
CA TYR A 257 3.63 2.04 6.86
C TYR A 257 3.61 3.55 7.16
N ALA A 258 4.16 3.94 8.32
CA ALA A 258 4.09 5.31 8.82
C ALA A 258 4.90 6.28 7.96
N LEU A 259 6.13 5.90 7.58
CA LEU A 259 6.99 6.74 6.75
C LEU A 259 6.38 6.89 5.35
N ALA A 260 5.87 5.81 4.76
CA ALA A 260 5.29 5.87 3.41
C ALA A 260 4.06 6.75 3.38
N PHE A 261 3.12 6.53 4.29
CA PHE A 261 1.93 7.37 4.35
C PHE A 261 2.34 8.85 4.55
N THR A 262 3.20 9.15 5.52
CA THR A 262 3.57 10.54 5.87
C THR A 262 4.28 11.23 4.71
N VAL A 263 5.32 10.61 4.15
CA VAL A 263 6.11 11.19 3.06
C VAL A 263 5.26 11.39 1.81
N LEU A 264 4.46 10.39 1.43
CA LEU A 264 3.65 10.46 0.22
C LEU A 264 2.48 11.44 0.37
N TYR A 265 1.84 11.47 1.54
CA TYR A 265 0.78 12.43 1.83
C TYR A 265 1.31 13.87 1.86
N ALA A 266 2.48 14.11 2.45
CA ALA A 266 3.12 15.42 2.43
C ALA A 266 3.53 15.85 1.02
N ALA A 267 4.11 14.92 0.23
CA ALA A 267 4.45 15.17 -1.17
C ALA A 267 3.20 15.47 -2.01
N ASP A 268 2.09 14.80 -1.74
CA ASP A 268 0.81 15.07 -2.39
C ASP A 268 0.27 16.46 -2.03
N ALA A 269 0.25 16.81 -0.75
CA ALA A 269 -0.18 18.12 -0.27
C ALA A 269 0.68 19.26 -0.83
N ALA A 270 1.97 19.00 -1.10
CA ALA A 270 2.88 19.92 -1.75
C ALA A 270 2.78 19.93 -3.30
N GLY A 271 1.90 19.13 -3.90
CA GLY A 271 1.74 19.04 -5.35
C GLY A 271 2.85 18.29 -6.08
N LEU A 272 3.78 17.63 -5.37
CA LEU A 272 4.93 16.92 -5.95
C LEU A 272 4.53 15.59 -6.61
N LEU A 273 3.32 15.09 -6.34
CA LEU A 273 2.78 13.87 -6.96
C LEU A 273 1.86 14.12 -8.17
N ALA A 274 1.52 15.38 -8.47
CA ALA A 274 0.64 15.78 -9.58
C ALA A 274 1.32 15.76 -10.97
#